data_AF-A0A8B9MK15-F1
#
_entry.id   AF-A0A8B9MK15-F1
#
_cell.length_a   1.000
_cell.length_b   1.000
_cell.length_c   1.000
_cell.angle_alpha   90.00
_cell.angle_beta   90.00
_cell.angle_gamma   90.00
#
_symmetry.space_group_name_H-M   'P 1'
#
loop_
_entity.id
_entity.type
_entity.pdbx_description
1 polymer ?
#
loop_
_entity_poly.entity_id
_entity_poly.type
_entity_poly.pdbx_seq_one_letter_code
_entity_poly.pdbx_strand_id
1 'polypeptide(L)'
;MAPLLGRKPFPLAKPLPPGEPGERFVIPHTQEAFRTREEYEARLERYSERIWTCKSTGSSQLTHKEAWEEEQEVAELLKEEFPTWYEKLVLEIVHHNTVSLEKLVDAAWLEIMTKFAVGEECDFEVGKEKMLPVKVVKIHPLEKVDEEASEKKSDGACDSPSMVQLW
;
A
#
# COMPACT_ATOMS: atom_id res chain seq x y z
N MET A 1 -8.72 7.60 -0.36
CA MET A 1 -8.31 8.29 0.90
C MET A 1 -8.67 9.78 0.79
N ALA A 2 -8.55 10.59 1.85
CA ALA A 2 -8.97 12.01 1.81
C ALA A 2 -7.75 12.96 1.76
N PRO A 3 -7.79 14.02 0.92
CA PRO A 3 -6.73 15.03 0.84
C PRO A 3 -6.45 15.73 2.17
N LEU A 4 -5.21 16.21 2.31
CA LEU A 4 -4.76 16.96 3.48
C LEU A 4 -4.75 18.46 3.21
N LEU A 5 -5.08 19.23 4.24
CA LEU A 5 -4.86 20.67 4.32
C LEU A 5 -3.81 20.95 5.41
N GLY A 6 -2.67 21.51 5.02
CA GLY A 6 -1.59 21.81 5.99
C GLY A 6 -1.14 20.57 6.78
N ARG A 7 -1.02 19.42 6.10
CA ARG A 7 -0.66 18.09 6.67
C ARG A 7 -1.70 17.48 7.61
N LYS A 8 -2.90 18.06 7.74
CA LYS A 8 -3.98 17.52 8.56
C LYS A 8 -5.18 17.13 7.69
N PRO A 9 -5.92 16.08 8.06
CA PRO A 9 -7.19 15.78 7.41
C PRO A 9 -8.13 16.99 7.49
N PHE A 10 -8.76 17.33 6.37
CA PHE A 10 -9.75 18.40 6.34
C PHE A 10 -11.13 17.85 6.69
N PRO A 11 -11.85 18.45 7.66
CA PRO A 11 -13.16 17.97 8.06
C PRO A 11 -14.22 18.25 6.98
N LEU A 12 -14.93 17.19 6.59
CA LEU A 12 -16.12 17.31 5.74
C LEU A 12 -17.27 17.98 6.49
N ALA A 13 -18.17 18.63 5.76
CA ALA A 13 -19.42 19.13 6.28
C ALA A 13 -20.23 18.01 6.94
N LYS A 14 -20.98 18.36 8.00
CA LYS A 14 -21.86 17.39 8.67
C LYS A 14 -22.92 16.90 7.69
N PRO A 15 -23.16 15.58 7.59
CA PRO A 15 -24.21 15.04 6.73
C PRO A 15 -25.57 15.66 7.06
N LEU A 16 -26.31 16.05 6.03
CA LEU A 16 -27.68 16.55 6.19
C LEU A 16 -28.64 15.37 6.45
N PRO A 17 -29.71 15.57 7.25
CA PRO A 17 -30.72 14.55 7.47
C PRO A 17 -31.33 14.00 6.18
N PRO A 18 -31.57 12.68 6.10
CA PRO A 18 -32.28 12.09 4.99
C PRO A 18 -33.73 12.63 4.93
N GLY A 19 -34.23 12.90 3.73
CA GLY A 19 -35.62 13.31 3.52
C GLY A 19 -35.98 14.75 3.87
N GLU A 20 -35.02 15.59 4.30
CA GLU A 20 -35.25 17.03 4.47
C GLU A 20 -35.66 17.67 3.12
N PRO A 21 -36.85 18.32 3.04
CA PRO A 21 -37.34 18.96 1.83
C PRO A 21 -36.54 20.24 1.51
N GLY A 22 -36.28 20.47 0.23
CA GLY A 22 -35.54 21.64 -0.26
C GLY A 22 -34.54 21.29 -1.37
N GLU A 23 -34.06 22.31 -2.07
CA GLU A 23 -32.92 22.18 -2.98
C GLU A 23 -31.65 21.86 -2.17
N ARG A 24 -30.83 20.94 -2.68
CA ARG A 24 -29.56 20.54 -2.06
C ARG A 24 -28.44 20.75 -3.05
N PHE A 25 -27.36 21.37 -2.61
CA PHE A 25 -26.16 21.55 -3.41
C PHE A 25 -25.13 20.52 -2.97
N VAL A 26 -24.74 19.61 -3.87
CA VAL A 26 -23.87 18.48 -3.54
C VAL A 26 -22.55 18.59 -4.28
N ILE A 27 -21.44 18.39 -3.58
CA ILE A 27 -20.12 18.25 -4.19
C ILE A 27 -19.92 16.79 -4.62
N PRO A 28 -19.73 16.49 -5.92
CA PRO A 28 -19.73 15.11 -6.40
C PRO A 28 -18.65 14.20 -5.81
N HIS A 29 -17.42 14.68 -5.60
CA HIS A 29 -16.32 13.81 -5.15
C HIS A 29 -16.29 13.61 -3.62
N THR A 30 -16.70 14.61 -2.83
CA THR A 30 -16.77 14.47 -1.36
C THR A 30 -18.14 14.04 -0.84
N GLN A 31 -19.17 14.09 -1.69
CA GLN A 31 -20.57 13.84 -1.34
C GLN A 31 -21.11 14.77 -0.23
N GLU A 32 -20.43 15.91 0.02
CA GLU A 32 -20.92 16.92 0.94
C GLU A 32 -22.16 17.61 0.36
N ALA A 33 -23.18 17.77 1.19
CA ALA A 33 -24.44 18.42 0.83
C ALA A 33 -24.64 19.69 1.66
N PHE A 34 -25.06 20.77 1.01
CA PHE A 34 -25.30 22.07 1.62
C PHE A 34 -26.75 22.51 1.38
N ARG A 35 -27.29 23.27 2.34
CA ARG A 35 -28.66 23.80 2.27
C ARG A 35 -28.75 25.08 1.46
N THR A 36 -27.69 25.89 1.49
CA THR A 36 -27.64 27.18 0.80
C THR A 36 -26.60 27.15 -0.31
N ARG A 37 -26.84 27.97 -1.33
CA ARG A 37 -25.92 28.12 -2.45
C ARG A 37 -24.63 28.78 -2.00
N GLU A 38 -24.70 29.73 -1.08
CA GLU A 38 -23.56 30.47 -0.56
C GLU A 38 -22.58 29.55 0.19
N GLU A 39 -23.07 28.61 1.01
CA GLU A 39 -22.22 27.62 1.70
C GLU A 39 -21.51 26.70 0.70
N TYR A 40 -22.23 26.28 -0.34
CA TYR A 40 -21.70 25.45 -1.41
C TYR A 40 -20.63 26.17 -2.23
N GLU A 41 -20.89 27.40 -2.66
CA GLU A 41 -19.95 28.21 -3.43
C GLU A 41 -18.68 28.53 -2.61
N ALA A 42 -18.81 28.87 -1.32
CA ALA A 42 -17.67 29.06 -0.43
C ALA A 42 -16.83 27.77 -0.28
N ARG A 43 -17.47 26.60 -0.23
CA ARG A 43 -16.77 25.32 -0.19
C ARG A 43 -16.02 25.05 -1.50
N LEU A 44 -16.64 25.31 -2.65
CA LEU A 44 -16.01 25.16 -3.95
C LEU A 44 -14.81 26.10 -4.13
N GLU A 45 -14.94 27.36 -3.72
CA GLU A 45 -13.84 28.33 -3.75
C GLU A 45 -12.65 27.80 -2.94
N ARG A 46 -12.89 27.32 -1.72
CA ARG A 46 -11.86 26.71 -0.88
C ARG A 46 -11.22 25.47 -1.52
N TYR A 47 -12.02 24.64 -2.20
CA TYR A 47 -11.54 23.44 -2.90
C TYR A 47 -10.74 23.76 -4.17
N SER A 48 -10.97 24.92 -4.77
CA SER A 48 -10.24 25.40 -5.95
C SER A 48 -8.86 25.98 -5.62
N GLU A 49 -8.61 26.34 -4.36
CA GLU A 49 -7.29 26.82 -3.93
C GLU A 49 -6.23 25.72 -4.08
N ARG A 50 -5.02 26.08 -4.57
CA ARG A 50 -3.88 25.17 -4.73
C ARG A 50 -3.10 24.98 -3.43
N ILE A 51 -3.76 24.49 -2.40
CA ILE A 51 -3.23 24.35 -1.03
C ILE A 51 -3.33 22.93 -0.49
N TRP A 52 -3.86 22.02 -1.30
CA TRP A 52 -4.12 20.63 -0.91
C TRP A 52 -2.90 19.77 -1.15
N THR A 53 -2.83 18.69 -0.39
CA THR A 53 -1.76 17.70 -0.49
C THR A 53 -2.37 16.30 -0.53
N CYS A 54 -1.92 15.48 -1.48
CA CYS A 54 -2.22 14.05 -1.48
C CYS A 54 -1.53 13.41 -0.26
N LYS A 55 -2.31 12.74 0.59
CA LYS A 55 -1.85 12.00 1.77
C LYS A 55 -0.96 10.83 1.38
N SER A 56 -1.26 10.16 0.27
CA SER A 56 -0.56 8.94 -0.13
C SER A 56 0.80 9.22 -0.77
N THR A 57 0.91 10.21 -1.65
CA THR A 57 2.15 10.53 -2.38
C THR A 57 2.94 11.69 -1.76
N GLY A 58 2.28 12.56 -0.99
CA GLY A 58 2.86 13.82 -0.51
C GLY A 58 2.88 14.96 -1.55
N SER A 59 2.36 14.73 -2.77
CA SER A 59 2.21 15.77 -3.81
C SER A 59 1.40 16.96 -3.26
N SER A 60 1.89 18.18 -3.45
CA SER A 60 1.30 19.41 -2.89
C SER A 60 1.01 20.46 -3.97
N GLN A 61 0.42 21.60 -3.59
CA GLN A 61 -0.04 22.64 -4.53
C GLN A 61 -1.16 22.16 -5.49
N LEU A 62 -1.93 21.19 -5.03
CA LEU A 62 -3.08 20.63 -5.73
C LEU A 62 -4.36 21.36 -5.31
N THR A 63 -5.35 21.35 -6.18
CA THR A 63 -6.75 21.57 -5.78
C THR A 63 -7.26 20.35 -4.99
N HIS A 64 -8.38 20.49 -4.28
CA HIS A 64 -8.95 19.37 -3.54
C HIS A 64 -9.32 18.21 -4.47
N LYS A 65 -9.86 18.51 -5.66
CA LYS A 65 -10.29 17.48 -6.61
C LYS A 65 -9.11 16.71 -7.18
N GLU A 66 -8.06 17.42 -7.63
CA GLU A 66 -6.81 16.80 -8.11
C GLU A 66 -6.21 15.87 -7.05
N ALA A 67 -6.07 16.35 -5.81
CA ALA A 67 -5.54 15.52 -4.72
C ALA A 67 -6.45 14.32 -4.43
N TRP A 68 -7.77 14.47 -4.50
CA TRP A 68 -8.71 13.36 -4.28
C TRP A 68 -8.63 12.32 -5.41
N GLU A 69 -8.48 12.74 -6.67
CA GLU A 69 -8.32 11.84 -7.81
C GLU A 69 -7.02 11.03 -7.68
N GLU A 70 -5.91 11.69 -7.36
CA GLU A 70 -4.62 11.02 -7.13
C GLU A 70 -4.70 9.98 -5.98
N GLU A 71 -5.45 10.27 -4.91
CA GLU A 71 -5.69 9.31 -3.83
C GLU A 71 -6.47 8.07 -4.27
N GLN A 72 -7.37 8.22 -5.24
CA GLN A 72 -8.15 7.11 -5.77
C GLN A 72 -7.29 6.26 -6.71
N GLU A 73 -6.50 6.90 -7.58
CA GLU A 73 -5.55 6.23 -8.46
C GLU A 73 -4.51 5.42 -7.68
N VAL A 74 -3.93 6.00 -6.63
CA VAL A 74 -2.94 5.30 -5.79
C VAL A 74 -3.59 4.14 -5.03
N ALA A 75 -4.82 4.30 -4.55
CA ALA A 75 -5.54 3.23 -3.85
C ALA A 75 -5.88 2.07 -4.80
N GLU A 76 -6.23 2.36 -6.05
CA GLU A 76 -6.50 1.35 -7.07
C GLU A 76 -5.22 0.64 -7.48
N LEU A 77 -4.14 1.38 -7.78
CA LEU A 77 -2.83 0.83 -8.08
C LEU A 77 -2.33 -0.09 -6.96
N LEU A 78 -2.45 0.32 -5.70
CA LEU A 78 -2.06 -0.52 -4.56
C LEU A 78 -2.86 -1.82 -4.53
N LYS A 79 -4.16 -1.77 -4.84
CA LYS A 79 -5.01 -2.97 -4.84
C LYS A 79 -4.68 -3.93 -5.99
N GLU A 80 -4.27 -3.40 -7.14
CA GLU A 80 -3.92 -4.20 -8.32
C GLU A 80 -2.52 -4.79 -8.21
N GLU A 81 -1.55 -3.98 -7.80
CA GLU A 81 -0.12 -4.33 -7.86
C GLU A 81 0.42 -4.96 -6.58
N PHE A 82 -0.21 -4.72 -5.41
CA PHE A 82 0.30 -5.24 -4.14
C PHE A 82 -0.44 -6.52 -3.71
N PRO A 83 0.24 -7.67 -3.70
CA PRO A 83 -0.39 -8.91 -3.31
C PRO A 83 -0.70 -8.97 -1.81
N THR A 84 -1.95 -9.32 -1.49
CA THR A 84 -2.45 -9.33 -0.11
C THR A 84 -1.73 -10.32 0.82
N TRP A 85 -1.08 -11.37 0.29
CA TRP A 85 -0.29 -12.30 1.10
C TRP A 85 0.94 -11.64 1.75
N TYR A 86 1.46 -10.55 1.18
CA TYR A 86 2.56 -9.79 1.78
C TYR A 86 2.11 -8.75 2.79
N GLU A 87 0.81 -8.47 2.92
CA GLU A 87 0.30 -7.41 3.80
C GLU A 87 0.76 -7.61 5.25
N LYS A 88 0.57 -8.82 5.80
CA LYS A 88 0.99 -9.14 7.16
C LYS A 88 2.50 -8.97 7.33
N LEU A 89 3.29 -9.45 6.38
CA LEU A 89 4.75 -9.41 6.41
C LEU A 89 5.27 -7.97 6.46
N VAL A 90 4.76 -7.12 5.56
CA VAL A 90 5.10 -5.70 5.52
C VAL A 90 4.63 -4.98 6.78
N LEU A 91 3.42 -5.27 7.26
CA LEU A 91 2.88 -4.68 8.48
C LEU A 91 3.76 -4.99 9.70
N GLU A 92 4.25 -6.22 9.83
CA GLU A 92 5.16 -6.60 10.94
C GLU A 92 6.48 -5.83 10.91
N ILE A 93 7.00 -5.49 9.72
CA ILE A 93 8.24 -4.70 9.56
C ILE A 93 8.04 -3.24 9.96
N VAL A 94 6.92 -2.64 9.56
CA VAL A 94 6.65 -1.21 9.79
C VAL A 94 6.08 -0.93 11.18
N HIS A 95 5.43 -1.91 11.82
CA HIS A 95 4.73 -1.71 13.08
C HIS A 95 5.68 -1.25 14.20
N HIS A 96 5.40 -0.08 14.77
CA HIS A 96 6.21 0.58 15.82
C HIS A 96 7.67 0.87 15.44
N ASN A 97 8.02 0.78 14.17
CA ASN A 97 9.38 1.06 13.73
C ASN A 97 9.62 2.57 13.63
N THR A 98 10.81 3.03 14.04
CA THR A 98 11.17 4.45 14.08
C THR A 98 12.24 4.83 13.05
N VAL A 99 12.67 3.88 12.20
CA VAL A 99 13.59 4.19 11.10
C VAL A 99 12.88 5.00 10.01
N SER A 100 13.65 5.60 9.10
CA SER A 100 13.08 6.34 7.98
C SER A 100 12.22 5.46 7.09
N LEU A 101 11.22 6.06 6.43
CA LEU A 101 10.35 5.36 5.49
C LEU A 101 11.15 4.61 4.40
N GLU A 102 12.18 5.25 3.86
CA GLU A 102 13.08 4.65 2.86
C GLU A 102 13.70 3.33 3.34
N LYS A 103 14.20 3.30 4.58
CA LYS A 103 14.76 2.08 5.17
C LYS A 103 13.71 0.99 5.42
N LEU A 104 12.47 1.39 5.71
CA LEU A 104 11.36 0.44 5.83
C LEU A 104 10.99 -0.17 4.49
N VAL A 105 11.00 0.65 3.43
CA VAL A 105 10.77 0.19 2.05
C VAL A 105 11.84 -0.82 1.66
N ASP A 106 13.11 -0.52 1.91
CA ASP A 106 14.23 -1.44 1.62
C ASP A 106 14.09 -2.76 2.39
N ALA A 107 13.73 -2.70 3.67
CA ALA A 107 13.55 -3.89 4.50
C ALA A 107 12.36 -4.74 4.03
N ALA A 108 11.23 -4.11 3.73
CA ALA A 108 10.05 -4.79 3.19
C ALA A 108 10.33 -5.43 1.83
N TRP A 109 11.03 -4.71 0.95
CA TRP A 109 11.44 -5.21 -0.35
C TRP A 109 12.34 -6.44 -0.22
N LEU A 110 13.37 -6.38 0.63
CA LEU A 110 14.25 -7.51 0.87
C LEU A 110 13.49 -8.73 1.40
N GLU A 111 12.57 -8.52 2.34
CA GLU A 111 11.76 -9.60 2.90
C GLU A 111 10.88 -10.26 1.83
N ILE A 112 10.19 -9.46 1.00
CA ILE A 112 9.35 -9.94 -0.10
C ILE A 112 10.17 -10.73 -1.13
N MET A 113 11.37 -10.26 -1.47
CA MET A 113 12.19 -10.88 -2.52
C MET A 113 12.95 -12.13 -2.06
N THR A 114 13.06 -12.36 -0.75
CA THR A 114 13.89 -13.46 -0.21
C THR A 114 13.09 -14.52 0.54
N LYS A 115 11.80 -14.29 0.80
CA LYS A 115 10.97 -15.20 1.58
C LYS A 115 9.60 -15.37 0.96
N PHE A 116 9.10 -16.60 1.05
CA PHE A 116 7.71 -16.89 0.72
C PHE A 116 6.75 -16.31 1.76
N ALA A 117 5.54 -15.99 1.34
CA ALA A 117 4.42 -15.63 2.21
C ALA A 117 3.35 -16.72 2.21
N VAL A 118 2.68 -16.92 3.35
CA VAL A 118 1.54 -17.84 3.40
C VAL A 118 0.43 -17.30 2.51
N GLY A 119 -0.03 -18.15 1.60
CA GLY A 119 -1.05 -17.84 0.62
C GLY A 119 -0.51 -17.30 -0.70
N GLU A 120 0.81 -17.11 -0.82
CA GLU A 120 1.46 -16.76 -2.08
C GLU A 120 1.23 -17.84 -3.14
N GLU A 121 0.94 -17.41 -4.35
CA GLU A 121 0.78 -18.25 -5.53
C GLU A 121 2.11 -18.32 -6.27
N CYS A 122 2.62 -19.53 -6.49
CA CYS A 122 3.92 -19.78 -7.11
C CYS A 122 3.79 -20.86 -8.18
N ASP A 123 4.75 -20.91 -9.10
CA ASP A 123 4.90 -22.04 -10.00
C ASP A 123 5.89 -23.05 -9.42
N PHE A 124 5.45 -24.31 -9.27
CA PHE A 124 6.24 -25.41 -8.77
C PHE A 124 6.68 -26.33 -9.92
N GLU A 125 7.99 -26.49 -10.08
CA GLU A 125 8.57 -27.36 -11.10
C GLU A 125 8.53 -28.83 -10.66
N VAL A 126 7.88 -29.67 -11.46
CA VAL A 126 7.79 -31.13 -11.29
C VAL A 126 8.50 -31.81 -12.46
N GLY A 127 9.73 -32.28 -12.24
CA GLY A 127 10.55 -32.87 -13.29
C GLY A 127 11.24 -31.79 -14.14
N LYS A 128 11.44 -32.04 -15.45
CA LYS A 128 12.15 -31.10 -16.34
C LYS A 128 11.26 -30.21 -17.20
N GLU A 129 9.94 -30.42 -17.21
CA GLU A 129 9.05 -29.78 -18.19
C GLU A 129 7.67 -29.38 -17.66
N LYS A 130 7.34 -29.67 -16.39
CA LYS A 130 6.00 -29.41 -15.87
C LYS A 130 6.03 -28.39 -14.75
N MET A 131 5.42 -27.23 -14.98
CA MET A 131 5.12 -26.24 -13.94
C MET A 131 3.69 -26.45 -13.45
N LEU A 132 3.50 -26.42 -12.14
CA LEU A 132 2.19 -26.48 -11.49
C LEU A 132 1.97 -25.21 -10.67
N PRO A 133 0.84 -24.49 -10.86
CA PRO A 133 0.49 -23.43 -9.94
C PRO A 133 0.19 -24.04 -8.56
N VAL A 134 0.90 -23.57 -7.55
CA VAL A 134 0.76 -23.99 -6.16
C VAL A 134 0.52 -22.78 -5.26
N LYS A 135 0.05 -23.06 -4.06
CA LYS A 135 -0.15 -22.05 -3.02
C LYS A 135 0.62 -22.42 -1.78
N VAL A 136 1.38 -21.49 -1.22
CA VAL A 136 2.17 -21.72 -0.01
C VAL A 136 1.21 -21.83 1.19
N VAL A 137 1.09 -23.02 1.77
CA VAL A 137 0.21 -23.25 2.93
C VAL A 137 0.93 -23.00 4.26
N LYS A 138 2.22 -23.29 4.31
CA LYS A 138 3.03 -23.20 5.51
C LYS A 138 4.49 -22.98 5.16
N ILE A 139 5.14 -22.11 5.93
CA ILE A 139 6.57 -21.84 5.82
C ILE A 139 7.26 -22.53 7.00
N HIS A 140 8.28 -23.32 6.69
CA HIS A 140 9.15 -23.92 7.69
C HIS A 140 10.38 -23.02 7.87
N PRO A 141 10.77 -22.69 9.11
CA PRO A 141 12.01 -21.95 9.35
C PRO A 141 13.18 -22.71 8.74
N LEU A 142 14.05 -22.00 8.02
CA LEU A 142 15.35 -22.57 7.65
C LEU A 142 16.11 -22.87 8.94
N GLU A 143 16.58 -24.10 9.10
CA GLU A 143 17.53 -24.42 10.16
C GLU A 143 18.73 -23.50 9.99
N LYS A 144 19.07 -22.74 11.03
CA LYS A 144 20.31 -21.99 11.06
C LYS A 144 21.43 -23.03 11.04
N VAL A 145 22.06 -23.23 9.89
CA VAL A 145 23.39 -23.84 9.88
C VAL A 145 24.26 -22.82 10.60
N ASP A 146 24.69 -23.13 11.82
CA ASP A 146 25.63 -22.31 12.56
C ASP A 146 26.87 -22.14 11.67
N GLU A 147 27.06 -20.95 11.10
CA GLU A 147 28.30 -20.55 10.45
C GLU A 147 29.37 -20.29 11.53
N GLU A 148 29.69 -21.32 12.30
CA GLU A 148 30.98 -21.39 12.98
C GLU A 148 31.93 -22.24 12.13
N ALA A 149 32.93 -21.54 11.57
CA ALA A 149 34.13 -22.04 10.91
C ALA A 149 34.04 -22.45 9.43
N SER A 150 34.29 -21.48 8.54
CA SER A 150 35.27 -21.65 7.45
C SER A 150 35.58 -20.31 6.74
N GLU A 151 36.32 -19.42 7.40
CA GLU A 151 37.22 -18.55 6.65
C GLU A 151 38.38 -19.41 6.11
N LYS A 152 38.28 -19.83 4.84
CA LYS A 152 39.42 -20.09 3.97
C LYS A 152 38.98 -20.05 2.50
N LYS A 153 39.49 -19.02 1.82
CA LYS A 153 39.44 -18.70 0.38
C LYS A 153 39.26 -19.89 -0.57
N SER A 154 38.37 -19.73 -1.55
CA SER A 154 38.70 -19.87 -2.99
C SER A 154 37.59 -19.31 -3.89
N ASP A 155 38.01 -18.69 -4.99
CA ASP A 155 37.21 -18.12 -6.08
C ASP A 155 36.16 -19.07 -6.69
N GLY A 156 35.07 -18.47 -7.20
CA GLY A 156 34.45 -18.91 -8.45
C GLY A 156 33.07 -19.57 -8.37
N ALA A 157 32.19 -19.10 -9.26
CA ALA A 157 30.89 -19.62 -9.68
C ALA A 157 29.71 -19.45 -8.69
N CYS A 158 28.79 -18.54 -9.05
CA CYS A 158 27.45 -18.51 -8.49
C CYS A 158 26.63 -19.64 -9.12
N ASP A 159 26.25 -20.61 -8.31
CA ASP A 159 25.18 -21.54 -8.62
C ASP A 159 24.41 -21.70 -7.32
N SER A 160 23.18 -21.20 -7.30
CA SER A 160 22.31 -21.28 -6.13
C SER A 160 21.45 -22.53 -6.23
N PRO A 161 21.55 -23.48 -5.28
CA PRO A 161 20.60 -24.58 -5.21
C PRO A 161 19.82 -24.48 -3.90
N SER A 162 18.67 -23.82 -3.91
CA SER A 162 17.69 -23.99 -2.83
C SER A 162 16.96 -25.32 -3.05
N MET A 163 17.43 -26.37 -2.36
CA MET A 163 16.71 -27.63 -2.23
C MET A 163 15.72 -27.53 -1.08
N VAL A 164 14.43 -27.64 -1.38
CA VAL A 164 13.38 -27.89 -0.39
C VAL A 164 12.75 -29.24 -0.72
N GLN A 165 12.97 -30.24 0.15
CA GLN A 165 12.20 -31.49 0.13
C GLN A 165 10.86 -31.23 0.81
N LEU A 166 9.76 -31.39 0.06
CA LEU A 166 8.40 -31.38 0.59
C LEU A 166 7.85 -32.81 0.59
N TRP A 167 7.36 -33.25 1.74
CA TRP A 167 6.42 -34.37 1.89
C TRP A 167 5.00 -33.83 1.96
#